data_AF-A0A6J6CIJ1-F1
#
_entry.id   AF-A0A6J6CIJ1-F1
#
_cell.length_a   1.000
_cell.length_b   1.000
_cell.length_c   1.000
_cell.angle_alpha   90.00
_cell.angle_beta   90.00
_cell.angle_gamma   90.00
#
_symmetry.space_group_name_H-M   'P 1'
#
loop_
_entity.id
_entity.type
_entity.pdbx_description
1 polymer ?
#
loop_
_entity_poly.entity_id
_entity_poly.type
_entity_poly.pdbx_seq_one_letter_code
_entity_poly.pdbx_strand_id
1 'polypeptide(L)'
;MLHSIYATSMSRNPEEPVYNRIEEARTALGLSRQELADKVGVHYQTIGYLEREEYSPSLVLALRISSVLNQEISQLFSLTPFKKGK
;
A
#
# COMPACT_ATOMS: atom_id res chain seq x y z
N MET A 1 18.64 -7.67 -35.01
CA MET A 1 17.20 -7.76 -34.72
C MET A 1 16.99 -7.49 -33.24
N LEU A 2 16.82 -6.22 -32.87
CA LEU A 2 16.38 -5.82 -31.54
C LEU A 2 14.91 -6.21 -31.43
N HIS A 3 14.61 -7.22 -30.63
CA HIS A 3 13.23 -7.60 -30.36
C HIS A 3 12.60 -6.53 -29.46
N SER A 4 11.68 -5.79 -30.06
CA SER A 4 10.72 -4.91 -29.40
C SER A 4 9.86 -5.73 -28.44
N ILE A 5 10.21 -5.77 -27.15
CA ILE A 5 9.49 -6.54 -26.12
C ILE A 5 8.32 -5.78 -25.47
N TYR A 6 7.97 -4.59 -25.96
CA TYR A 6 6.92 -3.78 -25.32
C TYR A 6 5.70 -3.48 -26.20
N ALA A 7 5.64 -3.99 -27.42
CA ALA A 7 4.56 -3.68 -28.36
C ALA A 7 3.66 -4.89 -28.65
N THR A 8 3.06 -5.52 -27.62
CA THR A 8 1.83 -6.33 -27.78
C THR A 8 1.11 -6.47 -26.43
N SER A 9 -0.17 -6.08 -26.38
CA SER A 9 -1.14 -6.16 -25.26
C SER A 9 -1.09 -5.08 -24.17
N MET A 10 -1.93 -4.05 -24.35
CA MET A 10 -2.54 -3.35 -23.22
C MET A 10 -3.70 -4.20 -22.69
N SER A 11 -3.43 -5.09 -21.73
CA SER A 11 -4.45 -5.67 -20.85
C SER A 11 -3.81 -6.20 -19.57
N ARG A 12 -3.94 -5.43 -18.48
CA ARG A 12 -3.78 -5.79 -17.05
C ARG A 12 -2.81 -6.95 -16.77
N ASN A 13 -1.52 -6.65 -16.59
CA ASN A 13 -0.73 -7.47 -15.66
C ASN A 13 -1.47 -7.43 -14.31
N PRO A 14 -1.75 -8.57 -13.65
CA PRO A 14 -2.08 -8.50 -12.23
C PRO A 14 -0.89 -7.83 -11.56
N GLU A 15 -1.07 -6.61 -11.06
CA GLU A 15 0.00 -5.95 -10.31
C GLU A 15 0.45 -6.89 -9.21
N GLU A 16 1.77 -6.99 -9.02
CA GLU A 16 2.34 -7.81 -7.95
C GLU A 16 1.71 -7.36 -6.61
N PRO A 17 1.14 -8.29 -5.83
CA PRO A 17 0.41 -7.93 -4.62
C PRO A 17 1.36 -7.33 -3.59
N VAL A 18 0.98 -6.17 -3.05
CA VAL A 18 1.68 -5.53 -1.94
C VAL A 18 0.89 -5.78 -0.66
N TYR A 19 1.42 -6.67 0.18
CA TYR A 19 0.91 -6.91 1.51
C TYR A 19 1.21 -5.74 2.42
N ASN A 20 0.32 -5.44 3.36
CA ASN A 20 0.55 -4.32 4.27
C ASN A 20 0.08 -4.56 5.71
N ARG A 21 0.53 -3.68 6.61
CA ARG A 21 0.12 -3.62 8.03
C ARG A 21 -0.43 -2.26 8.41
N ILE A 22 -1.04 -1.55 7.45
CA ILE A 22 -1.56 -0.19 7.66
C ILE A 22 -2.61 -0.19 8.77
N GLU A 23 -3.56 -1.14 8.74
CA GLU A 23 -4.62 -1.20 9.74
C GLU A 23 -4.07 -1.42 11.15
N GLU A 24 -3.15 -2.37 11.31
CA GLU A 24 -2.49 -2.66 12.59
C GLU A 24 -1.72 -1.44 13.12
N ALA A 25 -0.90 -0.80 12.28
CA ALA A 25 -0.11 0.36 12.69
C ALA A 25 -0.98 1.59 12.99
N ARG A 26 -2.00 1.83 12.18
CA ARG A 26 -2.96 2.94 12.35
C ARG A 26 -3.76 2.79 13.64
N THR A 27 -4.27 1.59 13.90
CA THR A 27 -5.06 1.29 15.11
C THR A 27 -4.22 1.35 16.38
N ALA A 28 -2.94 0.94 16.32
CA ALA A 28 -2.00 1.09 17.44
C ALA A 28 -1.77 2.57 17.83
N LEU A 29 -1.93 3.50 16.88
CA LEU A 29 -1.87 4.95 17.11
C LEU A 29 -3.23 5.58 17.42
N GLY A 30 -4.31 4.79 17.50
CA GLY A 30 -5.66 5.29 17.75
C GLY A 30 -6.25 6.10 16.59
N LEU A 31 -5.64 6.05 15.40
CA LEU A 31 -6.11 6.79 14.23
C LEU A 31 -7.26 6.04 13.55
N SER A 32 -8.26 6.75 13.06
CA SER A 32 -9.27 6.26 12.12
C SER A 32 -8.74 6.30 10.68
N ARG A 33 -9.40 5.56 9.77
CA ARG A 33 -9.09 5.61 8.33
C ARG A 33 -9.21 7.04 7.77
N GLN A 34 -10.21 7.80 8.24
CA GLN A 34 -10.40 9.20 7.83
C GLN A 34 -9.22 10.07 8.24
N GLU A 35 -8.78 9.96 9.50
CA GLU A 35 -7.64 10.74 9.97
C GLU A 35 -6.33 10.40 9.23
N LEU A 36 -6.10 9.12 8.90
CA LEU A 36 -4.95 8.75 8.08
C LEU A 36 -5.07 9.33 6.66
N ALA A 37 -6.26 9.23 6.04
CA ALA A 37 -6.53 9.75 4.71
C ALA A 37 -6.28 11.26 4.62
N ASP A 38 -6.78 12.02 5.61
CA ASP A 38 -6.60 13.46 5.71
C ASP A 38 -5.11 13.83 5.86
N LYS A 39 -4.36 13.09 6.69
CA LYS A 39 -2.92 13.34 6.92
C LYS A 39 -2.07 13.05 5.69
N VAL A 40 -2.43 12.08 4.85
CA VAL A 40 -1.64 11.72 3.64
C VAL A 40 -2.18 12.38 2.36
N GLY A 41 -3.32 13.09 2.46
CA GLY A 41 -3.92 13.87 1.39
C GLY A 41 -4.59 13.02 0.32
N VAL A 42 -5.37 12.01 0.73
CA VAL A 42 -6.10 11.10 -0.18
C VAL A 42 -7.56 10.96 0.24
N HIS A 43 -8.38 10.39 -0.64
CA HIS A 43 -9.77 10.08 -0.31
C HIS A 43 -9.85 8.94 0.72
N TYR A 44 -10.82 8.97 1.64
CA TYR A 44 -11.01 7.94 2.67
C TYR A 44 -10.99 6.50 2.11
N GLN A 45 -11.64 6.27 0.97
CA GLN A 45 -11.71 4.96 0.33
C GLN A 45 -10.35 4.41 -0.07
N THR A 46 -9.39 5.28 -0.44
CA THR A 46 -8.00 4.93 -0.75
C THR A 46 -7.37 4.12 0.39
N ILE A 47 -7.53 4.56 1.64
CA ILE A 47 -7.02 3.82 2.80
C ILE A 47 -7.71 2.47 2.94
N GLY A 48 -9.02 2.42 2.75
CA GLY A 48 -9.77 1.16 2.83
C GLY A 48 -9.36 0.14 1.77
N TYR A 49 -9.13 0.58 0.54
CA TYR A 49 -8.64 -0.26 -0.55
C TYR A 49 -7.22 -0.78 -0.31
N LEU A 50 -6.34 0.07 0.23
CA LEU A 50 -4.99 -0.34 0.61
C LEU A 50 -5.02 -1.38 1.73
N GLU A 51 -5.78 -1.17 2.80
CA GLU A 51 -5.89 -2.13 3.91
C GLU A 51 -6.45 -3.49 3.46
N ARG A 52 -7.24 -3.52 2.37
CA ARG A 52 -7.75 -4.76 1.77
C ARG A 52 -6.87 -5.31 0.63
N GLU A 53 -5.72 -4.70 0.40
CA GLU A 53 -4.74 -5.13 -0.62
C GLU A 53 -5.33 -5.14 -2.05
N GLU A 54 -6.35 -4.32 -2.30
CA GLU A 54 -7.05 -4.28 -3.60
C GLU A 54 -6.23 -3.57 -4.70
N TYR A 55 -5.25 -2.74 -4.32
CA TYR A 55 -4.28 -2.17 -5.23
C TYR A 55 -2.98 -1.77 -4.51
N SER A 56 -1.90 -1.62 -5.27
CA SER A 56 -0.58 -1.24 -4.75
C SER A 56 -0.41 0.28 -4.66
N PRO A 57 0.03 0.84 -3.52
CA PRO A 57 0.26 2.28 -3.41
C PRO A 57 1.42 2.72 -4.31
N SER A 58 1.37 3.96 -4.79
CA SER A 58 2.59 4.59 -5.31
C SER A 58 3.64 4.71 -4.21
N LEU A 59 4.92 4.72 -4.57
CA LEU A 59 6.02 4.92 -3.62
C LEU A 59 5.83 6.20 -2.79
N VAL A 60 5.33 7.28 -3.40
CA VAL A 60 5.05 8.54 -2.71
C VAL A 60 3.98 8.36 -1.62
N LEU A 61 2.90 7.65 -1.92
CA LEU A 61 1.85 7.39 -0.93
C LEU A 61 2.35 6.48 0.19
N ALA A 62 3.12 5.43 -0.15
CA ALA A 62 3.71 4.54 0.83
C ALA A 62 4.66 5.29 1.80
N LEU A 63 5.50 6.19 1.29
CA LEU A 63 6.38 7.03 2.10
C LEU A 63 5.59 7.99 3.01
N ARG A 64 4.53 8.63 2.52
CA ARG A 64 3.67 9.48 3.35
C ARG A 64 2.99 8.69 4.48
N ILE A 65 2.45 7.52 4.16
CA ILE A 65 1.85 6.62 5.16
C ILE A 65 2.89 6.23 6.21
N SER A 66 4.09 5.84 5.78
CA SER A 66 5.19 5.47 6.70
C SER A 66 5.56 6.59 7.67
N SER A 67 5.61 7.84 7.17
CA SER A 67 5.89 9.02 7.99
C SER A 67 4.78 9.30 9.01
N VAL A 68 3.50 9.21 8.61
CA VAL A 68 2.36 9.44 9.51
C VAL A 68 2.25 8.36 10.58
N LEU A 69 2.53 7.10 10.22
CA LEU A 69 2.45 5.96 11.12
C LEU A 69 3.73 5.76 11.95
N ASN A 70 4.75 6.59 11.75
CA ASN A 70 6.04 6.52 12.43
C ASN A 70 6.66 5.11 12.39
N GLN A 71 6.62 4.48 11.21
CA GLN A 71 7.19 3.16 10.96
C GLN A 71 7.95 3.16 9.64
N GLU A 72 8.97 2.31 9.54
CA GLU A 72 9.73 2.15 8.30
C GLU A 72 8.83 1.54 7.20
N ILE A 73 9.08 1.91 5.95
CA ILE A 73 8.30 1.41 4.81
C ILE A 73 8.33 -0.13 4.74
N SER A 74 9.46 -0.75 5.09
CA SER A 74 9.66 -2.21 5.11
C SER A 74 8.95 -2.91 6.27
N GLN A 75 8.54 -2.18 7.31
CA GLN A 75 7.72 -2.72 8.40
C GLN A 75 6.24 -2.71 8.04
N LEU A 76 5.84 -1.78 7.18
CA LEU A 76 4.46 -1.56 6.76
C LEU A 76 4.07 -2.31 5.50
N PHE A 77 5.01 -2.54 4.57
CA PHE A 77 4.75 -3.11 3.25
C PHE A 77 5.71 -4.25 2.93
N SER A 78 5.23 -5.26 2.20
CA SER A 78 6.00 -6.43 1.82
C SER A 78 5.46 -7.06 0.53
N LEU A 79 6.34 -7.66 -0.28
CA LEU A 79 5.94 -8.49 -1.43
C LEU A 79 5.59 -9.93 -1.03
N THR A 80 5.82 -10.31 0.23
CA THR A 80 5.41 -11.59 0.80
C THR A 80 4.44 -11.39 1.97
N PRO A 81 3.46 -12.30 2.18
CA PRO A 81 2.50 -12.17 3.27
C PRO A 81 3.18 -12.02 4.64
N PHE A 82 2.66 -11.12 5.48
CA PHE A 82 3.08 -11.05 6.87
C PHE A 82 2.61 -12.30 7.64
N LYS A 83 3.46 -12.82 8.54
CA LYS A 83 3.06 -13.92 9.42
C LYS A 83 2.00 -13.39 10.39
N LYS A 84 0.77 -13.91 10.30
CA LYS A 84 -0.24 -13.68 11.35
C LYS A 84 0.30 -14.24 12.66
N GLY A 85 0.25 -13.44 13.73
CA GLY A 85 0.57 -13.92 15.08
C GLY A 85 -0.26 -15.16 15.40
N LYS A 86 0.35 -16.12 16.12
CA LYS A 86 -0.38 -17.28 16.65
C LYS A 86 -1.46 -16.85 17.63
#